data_AF-A0A851UB09-F1
#
_entry.id   AF-A0A851UB09-F1
#
_cell.length_a   1.000
_cell.length_b   1.000
_cell.length_c   1.000
_cell.angle_alpha   90.00
_cell.angle_beta   90.00
_cell.angle_gamma   90.00
#
_symmetry.space_group_name_H-M   'P 1'
#
loop_
_entity.id
_entity.type
_entity.pdbx_description
1 polymer ?
#
loop_
_entity_poly.entity_id
_entity_poly.type
_entity_poly.pdbx_seq_one_letter_code
_entity_poly.pdbx_strand_id
1 'polypeptide(L)'
;DFQFLRCEGCGQDSAQPRLLGCLHTLCPGCLGDTKHCPRCQAAPGAPTMDNLLFCSLRSRLQLWRQICSSGGPGCSRCRAEAALVWCSDCEEFFCGRCFEEHQWWHKKAEHRVRKVEELRAGSARRFMEDTKSSCSLFCSSASHPGESRVCSIYCPRCERALCCPCALLDTRHAPFRDLRVESRRRRAELRELRRDLRRHRGTFGAALERLRGEAARREQQRQRLRERVLASAERLQEVVRREAEELRELLEERPERDRSGLAEELRGAEGALQRLEAAERLAWRLGRYGGEQELMDMQPFVKAALLRLRRLRPPRAPELREPADFALCRARLRAL
;
A
#
# COMPACT_ATOMS: atom_id res chain seq x y z
N ASP A 1 13.00 -10.39 26.49
CA ASP A 1 14.40 -10.75 26.18
C ASP A 1 14.58 -11.91 25.20
N PHE A 2 13.93 -13.06 25.40
CA PHE A 2 14.16 -14.26 24.56
C PHE A 2 13.04 -14.57 23.57
N GLN A 3 12.31 -13.56 23.10
CA GLN A 3 11.20 -13.74 22.14
C GLN A 3 11.68 -14.29 20.79
N PHE A 4 12.96 -14.10 20.43
CA PHE A 4 13.57 -14.70 19.25
C PHE A 4 13.71 -16.24 19.35
N LEU A 5 13.46 -16.83 20.52
CA LEU A 5 13.35 -18.27 20.74
C LEU A 5 11.90 -18.78 20.61
N ARG A 6 11.05 -18.04 19.91
CA ARG A 6 9.69 -18.46 19.54
C ARG A 6 9.64 -18.70 18.04
N CYS A 7 8.72 -19.56 17.62
CA CYS A 7 8.44 -19.77 16.20
C CYS A 7 8.07 -18.43 15.55
N GLU A 8 8.75 -18.07 14.46
CA GLU A 8 8.44 -16.82 13.75
C GLU A 8 7.08 -16.86 13.04
N GLY A 9 6.45 -18.03 12.89
CA GLY A 9 5.11 -18.18 12.31
C GLY A 9 4.01 -17.99 13.35
N CYS A 10 3.89 -18.94 14.29
CA CYS A 10 2.80 -18.96 15.29
C CYS A 10 3.12 -18.24 16.60
N GLY A 11 4.36 -17.79 16.80
CA GLY A 11 4.78 -17.15 18.06
C GLY A 11 4.85 -18.08 19.27
N GLN A 12 4.68 -19.39 19.08
CA GLN A 12 4.71 -20.39 20.15
C GLN A 12 6.11 -20.97 20.36
N ASP A 13 6.35 -21.50 21.56
CA ASP A 13 7.55 -22.27 21.87
C ASP A 13 7.51 -23.59 21.07
N SER A 14 8.62 -23.96 20.43
CA SER A 14 8.74 -25.20 19.66
C SER A 14 9.95 -25.99 20.10
N ALA A 15 9.81 -27.31 20.19
CA ALA A 15 10.85 -28.25 20.61
C ALA A 15 11.96 -28.45 19.56
N GLN A 16 11.66 -28.30 18.27
CA GLN A 16 12.63 -28.56 17.19
C GLN A 16 12.36 -27.63 16.01
N PRO A 17 12.60 -26.31 16.15
CA PRO A 17 12.41 -25.42 15.02
C PRO A 17 13.51 -25.61 13.99
N ARG A 18 13.12 -25.44 12.73
CA ARG A 18 13.98 -25.59 11.56
C ARG A 18 14.43 -24.21 11.10
N LEU A 19 15.70 -24.11 10.74
CA LEU A 19 16.25 -22.96 10.03
C LEU A 19 16.09 -23.20 8.53
N LEU A 20 15.46 -22.25 7.86
CA LEU A 20 15.19 -22.28 6.40
C LEU A 20 16.30 -21.55 5.64
N GLY A 21 16.42 -21.81 4.34
CA GLY A 21 17.35 -21.07 3.47
C GLY A 21 17.06 -19.57 3.36
N CYS A 22 15.83 -19.14 3.65
CA CYS A 22 15.48 -17.73 3.79
C CYS A 22 15.86 -17.13 5.16
N LEU A 23 16.56 -17.89 6.01
CA LEU A 23 17.04 -17.52 7.34
C LEU A 23 15.97 -17.34 8.43
N HIS A 24 14.69 -17.59 8.12
CA HIS A 24 13.63 -17.64 9.14
C HIS A 24 13.63 -18.97 9.89
N THR A 25 13.27 -18.92 11.18
CA THR A 25 13.16 -20.08 12.06
C THR A 25 11.70 -20.41 12.37
N LEU A 26 11.24 -21.60 11.96
CA LEU A 26 9.84 -22.02 12.09
C LEU A 26 9.71 -23.39 12.76
N CYS A 27 8.60 -23.61 13.47
CA CYS A 27 8.27 -24.91 14.02
C CYS A 27 7.80 -25.87 12.90
N PRO A 28 7.90 -27.20 13.12
CA PRO A 28 7.44 -28.19 12.14
C PRO A 28 5.96 -27.99 11.75
N GLY A 29 5.10 -27.64 12.71
CA GLY A 29 3.69 -27.36 12.44
C GLY A 29 3.44 -26.15 11.52
N CYS A 30 4.27 -25.10 11.58
CA CYS A 30 4.16 -23.94 10.69
C CYS A 30 4.77 -24.17 9.31
N LEU A 31 5.65 -25.16 9.17
CA LEU A 31 6.27 -25.50 7.89
C LEU A 31 5.38 -26.38 7.02
N GLY A 32 4.55 -27.22 7.66
CA GLY A 32 3.71 -28.20 6.97
C GLY A 32 4.53 -29.08 6.02
N ASP A 33 3.85 -29.67 5.03
CA ASP A 33 4.47 -30.59 4.07
C ASP A 33 5.24 -29.87 2.95
N THR A 34 4.83 -28.65 2.64
CA THR A 34 5.37 -27.90 1.51
C THR A 34 6.75 -27.30 1.81
N LYS A 35 7.18 -27.26 3.09
CA LYS A 35 8.46 -26.65 3.54
C LYS A 35 8.67 -25.21 3.05
N HIS A 36 7.59 -24.49 2.76
CA HIS A 36 7.65 -23.08 2.34
C HIS A 36 7.68 -22.16 3.57
N CYS A 37 8.26 -20.97 3.39
CA CYS A 37 8.24 -19.95 4.41
C CYS A 37 6.98 -19.05 4.27
N PRO A 38 5.99 -19.12 5.19
CA PRO A 38 4.80 -18.26 5.14
C PRO A 38 5.10 -16.76 5.34
N ARG A 39 6.29 -16.40 5.83
CA ARG A 39 6.66 -15.00 6.09
C ARG A 39 7.11 -14.23 4.85
N CYS A 40 7.85 -14.89 3.98
CA CYS A 40 8.51 -14.22 2.83
C CYS A 40 8.22 -14.89 1.50
N GLN A 41 7.48 -16.00 1.49
CA GLN A 41 7.13 -16.76 0.29
C GLN A 41 8.35 -17.13 -0.58
N ALA A 42 9.54 -17.22 0.03
CA ALA A 42 10.76 -17.60 -0.67
C ALA A 42 10.59 -18.99 -1.30
N ALA A 43 11.18 -19.14 -2.50
CA ALA A 43 10.99 -20.30 -3.35
C ALA A 43 11.25 -21.64 -2.61
N PRO A 44 10.48 -22.69 -2.90
CA PRO A 44 10.73 -24.02 -2.38
C PRO A 44 12.10 -24.55 -2.81
N GLY A 45 12.66 -25.44 -1.99
CA GLY A 45 13.86 -26.21 -2.35
C GLY A 45 15.15 -25.83 -1.65
N ALA A 46 15.15 -24.79 -0.80
CA ALA A 46 16.32 -24.51 0.02
C ALA A 46 16.47 -25.57 1.14
N PRO A 47 17.69 -26.06 1.41
CA PRO A 47 17.92 -27.04 2.46
C PRO A 47 17.46 -26.47 3.81
N THR A 48 16.76 -27.30 4.58
CA THR A 48 16.41 -26.98 5.96
C THR A 48 17.33 -27.72 6.90
N MET A 49 17.78 -27.05 7.95
CA MET A 49 18.62 -27.65 8.97
C MET A 49 18.03 -27.40 10.36
N ASP A 50 18.43 -28.23 11.31
CA ASP A 50 18.07 -28.00 12.70
C ASP A 50 18.77 -26.73 13.20
N ASN A 51 18.02 -25.84 13.83
CA ASN A 51 18.60 -24.63 14.40
C ASN A 51 19.28 -24.97 15.73
N LEU A 52 20.52 -25.48 15.66
CA LEU A 52 21.30 -25.89 16.83
C LEU A 52 21.49 -24.75 17.85
N LEU A 53 21.62 -23.50 17.37
CA LEU A 53 21.68 -22.32 18.23
C LEU A 53 20.38 -22.18 19.03
N PHE A 54 19.24 -22.31 18.38
CA PHE A 54 17.93 -22.24 19.03
C PHE A 54 17.77 -23.37 20.06
N CYS A 55 18.07 -24.62 19.68
CA CYS A 55 17.99 -25.74 20.61
C CYS A 55 18.88 -25.53 21.84
N SER A 56 20.16 -25.16 21.63
CA SER A 56 21.10 -24.88 22.73
C SER A 56 20.63 -23.74 23.64
N LEU A 57 20.14 -22.64 23.07
CA LEU A 57 19.64 -21.51 23.86
C LEU A 57 18.36 -21.87 24.62
N ARG A 58 17.45 -22.63 24.00
CA ARG A 58 16.23 -23.08 24.68
C ARG A 58 16.54 -24.00 25.84
N SER A 59 17.41 -24.99 25.65
CA SER A 59 17.82 -25.91 26.72
C SER A 59 18.42 -25.14 27.90
N ARG A 60 19.30 -24.15 27.64
CA ARG A 60 19.87 -23.30 28.70
C ARG A 60 18.84 -22.38 29.36
N LEU A 61 17.86 -21.88 28.61
CA LEU A 61 16.77 -21.10 29.17
C LEU A 61 15.84 -21.96 30.04
N GLN A 62 15.58 -23.20 29.64
CA GLN A 62 14.83 -24.17 30.46
C GLN A 62 15.57 -24.50 31.75
N LEU A 63 16.89 -24.73 31.65
CA LEU A 63 17.76 -24.94 32.80
C LEU A 63 17.72 -23.76 33.78
N TRP A 64 17.79 -22.53 33.26
CA TRP A 64 17.63 -21.32 34.07
C TRP A 64 16.26 -21.25 34.75
N ARG A 65 15.17 -21.53 34.03
CA ARG A 65 13.82 -21.59 34.60
C ARG A 65 13.71 -22.62 35.72
N GLN A 66 14.36 -23.77 35.56
CA GLN A 66 14.43 -24.80 36.59
C GLN A 66 15.22 -24.32 37.82
N ILE A 67 16.36 -23.64 37.61
CA ILE A 67 17.14 -23.02 38.69
C ILE A 67 16.25 -22.08 39.52
N CYS A 68 15.48 -21.22 38.86
CA CYS A 68 14.61 -20.23 39.51
C CYS A 68 13.25 -20.77 39.99
N SER A 69 12.93 -22.05 39.75
CA SER A 69 11.66 -22.64 40.22
C SER A 69 11.61 -22.76 41.75
N SER A 70 10.41 -22.79 42.32
CA SER A 70 10.18 -22.82 43.77
C SER A 70 10.84 -24.01 44.49
N GLY A 71 10.96 -25.16 43.82
CA GLY A 71 11.66 -26.35 44.33
C GLY A 71 13.15 -26.42 43.96
N GLY A 72 13.61 -25.57 43.03
CA GLY A 72 14.99 -25.61 42.54
C GLY A 72 15.37 -26.85 41.73
N PRO A 73 16.64 -26.91 41.28
CA PRO A 73 17.17 -28.10 40.65
C PRO A 73 17.48 -29.17 41.71
N GLY A 74 17.11 -30.42 41.42
CA GLY A 74 17.56 -31.57 42.21
C GLY A 74 19.00 -31.97 41.84
N CYS A 75 19.66 -32.70 42.73
CA CYS A 75 20.97 -33.29 42.46
C CYS A 75 20.90 -34.29 41.30
N SER A 76 21.72 -34.10 40.25
CA SER A 76 21.78 -34.98 39.08
C SER A 76 22.15 -36.42 39.42
N ARG A 77 22.93 -36.62 40.50
CA ARG A 77 23.48 -37.92 40.89
C ARG A 77 22.57 -38.71 41.83
N CYS A 78 22.22 -38.17 43.00
CA CYS A 78 21.39 -38.89 43.97
C CYS A 78 19.89 -38.71 43.75
N ARG A 79 19.47 -37.66 43.05
CA ARG A 79 18.06 -37.28 42.78
C ARG A 79 17.16 -37.11 44.02
N ALA A 80 17.70 -37.23 45.22
CA ALA A 80 16.97 -37.17 46.49
C ALA A 80 17.06 -35.80 47.16
N GLU A 81 18.18 -35.09 46.99
CA GLU A 81 18.44 -33.79 47.63
C GLU A 81 18.40 -32.63 46.62
N ALA A 82 18.08 -31.43 47.12
CA ALA A 82 18.21 -30.20 46.37
C ALA A 82 19.68 -29.93 46.02
N ALA A 83 19.93 -29.46 44.81
CA ALA A 83 21.27 -29.10 44.40
C ALA A 83 21.67 -27.74 44.96
N LEU A 84 22.89 -27.68 45.47
CA LEU A 84 23.50 -26.46 46.00
C LEU A 84 24.45 -25.82 44.99
N VAL A 85 25.01 -26.62 44.08
CA VAL A 85 26.03 -26.17 43.13
C VAL A 85 25.75 -26.66 41.71
N TRP A 86 26.19 -25.86 40.75
CA TRP A 86 26.22 -26.16 39.32
C TRP A 86 27.66 -26.27 38.85
N CYS A 87 28.01 -27.39 38.22
CA CYS A 87 29.30 -27.60 37.58
C CYS A 87 29.17 -27.29 36.08
N SER A 88 29.84 -26.23 35.61
CA SER A 88 29.74 -25.80 34.22
C SER A 88 30.48 -26.69 33.24
N ASP A 89 31.50 -27.43 33.68
CA ASP A 89 32.24 -28.32 32.78
C ASP A 89 31.54 -29.68 32.62
N CYS A 90 30.83 -30.15 33.65
CA CYS A 90 29.99 -31.36 33.57
C CYS A 90 28.57 -31.08 33.07
N GLU A 91 28.15 -29.82 33.08
CA GLU A 91 26.76 -29.42 32.84
C GLU A 91 25.76 -30.13 33.79
N GLU A 92 26.13 -30.30 35.06
CA GLU A 92 25.36 -31.04 36.07
C GLU A 92 25.20 -30.27 37.40
N PHE A 93 24.14 -30.61 38.14
CA PHE A 93 23.84 -30.08 39.46
C PHE A 93 24.18 -31.08 40.57
N PHE A 94 24.76 -30.61 41.68
CA PHE A 94 25.12 -31.46 42.80
C PHE A 94 24.60 -30.90 44.13
N CYS A 95 24.14 -31.79 45.03
CA CYS A 95 24.01 -31.48 46.45
C CYS A 95 25.40 -31.45 47.12
N GLY A 96 25.48 -30.99 48.37
CA GLY A 96 26.77 -30.86 49.09
C GLY A 96 27.59 -32.14 49.08
N ARG A 97 26.98 -33.27 49.47
CA ARG A 97 27.66 -34.58 49.52
C ARG A 97 28.13 -35.07 48.15
N CYS A 98 27.26 -35.00 47.13
CA CYS A 98 27.63 -35.42 45.78
C CYS A 98 28.71 -34.52 45.17
N PHE A 99 28.77 -33.25 45.57
CA PHE A 99 29.78 -32.31 45.13
C PHE A 99 31.15 -32.60 45.73
N GLU A 100 31.24 -32.93 47.02
CA GLU A 100 32.50 -33.33 47.66
C GLU A 100 33.11 -34.56 46.98
N GLU A 101 32.27 -35.56 46.68
CA GLU A 101 32.69 -36.72 45.90
C GLU A 101 33.16 -36.32 44.49
N HIS A 102 32.40 -35.48 43.80
CA HIS A 102 32.75 -34.95 42.47
C HIS A 102 34.14 -34.26 42.49
N GLN A 103 34.38 -33.39 43.48
CA GLN A 103 35.68 -32.75 43.67
C GLN A 103 36.78 -33.77 43.95
N TRP A 104 36.49 -34.81 44.74
CA TRP A 104 37.46 -35.85 45.08
C TRP A 104 37.91 -36.65 43.85
N TRP A 105 36.97 -37.01 42.97
CA TRP A 105 37.26 -37.72 41.72
C TRP A 105 38.00 -36.86 40.70
N HIS A 106 37.70 -35.56 40.68
CA HIS A 106 38.29 -34.59 39.74
C HIS A 106 39.42 -33.75 40.35
N LYS A 107 40.08 -34.20 41.44
CA LYS A 107 41.12 -33.42 42.18
C LYS A 107 42.21 -32.77 41.32
N LYS A 108 42.53 -33.33 40.14
CA LYS A 108 43.55 -32.78 39.22
C LYS A 108 43.00 -31.75 38.22
N ALA A 109 41.68 -31.60 38.12
CA ALA A 109 40.99 -30.74 37.18
C ALA A 109 40.07 -29.77 37.95
N GLU A 110 40.42 -28.49 37.94
CA GLU A 110 39.57 -27.45 38.54
C GLU A 110 38.36 -27.18 37.65
N HIS A 111 37.24 -27.84 37.95
CA HIS A 111 35.98 -27.56 37.28
C HIS A 111 35.42 -26.20 37.74
N ARG A 112 34.82 -25.46 36.80
CA ARG A 112 34.13 -24.19 37.08
C ARG A 112 32.79 -24.45 37.74
N VAL A 113 32.71 -24.23 39.04
CA VAL A 113 31.53 -24.47 39.86
C VAL A 113 30.94 -23.15 40.35
N ARG A 114 29.61 -23.07 40.44
CA ARG A 114 28.88 -21.91 40.97
C ARG A 114 27.75 -22.34 41.89
N LYS A 115 27.44 -21.55 42.92
CA LYS A 115 26.30 -21.83 43.80
C LYS A 115 24.98 -21.56 43.08
N VAL A 116 23.99 -22.42 43.30
CA VAL A 116 22.65 -22.27 42.72
C VAL A 116 22.00 -20.95 43.16
N GLU A 117 22.23 -20.52 44.40
CA GLU A 117 21.73 -19.24 44.93
C GLU A 117 22.32 -18.03 44.17
N GLU A 118 23.62 -18.04 43.90
CA GLU A 118 24.28 -17.00 43.11
C GLU A 118 23.78 -16.96 41.67
N LEU A 119 23.46 -18.13 41.11
CA LEU A 119 22.82 -18.20 39.80
C LEU A 119 21.44 -17.54 39.88
N ARG A 120 20.58 -17.92 40.83
CA ARG A 120 19.23 -17.35 41.01
C ARG A 120 19.22 -15.84 41.20
N ALA A 121 20.17 -15.30 41.96
CA ALA A 121 20.29 -13.87 42.19
C ALA A 121 20.70 -13.08 40.93
N GLY A 122 21.22 -13.79 39.91
CA GLY A 122 21.59 -13.22 38.62
C GLY A 122 20.40 -13.04 37.67
N SER A 123 20.72 -12.75 36.40
CA SER A 123 19.73 -12.67 35.32
C SER A 123 19.90 -13.81 34.34
N ALA A 124 18.80 -14.17 33.65
CA ALA A 124 18.81 -15.17 32.58
C ALA A 124 19.87 -14.86 31.50
N ARG A 125 20.06 -13.58 31.19
CA ARG A 125 21.05 -13.12 30.21
C ARG A 125 22.48 -13.41 30.68
N ARG A 126 22.80 -13.07 31.92
CA ARG A 126 24.12 -13.36 32.52
C ARG A 126 24.38 -14.86 32.55
N PHE A 127 23.39 -15.66 32.94
CA PHE A 127 23.47 -17.12 32.91
C PHE A 127 23.79 -17.65 31.51
N MET A 128 23.13 -17.14 30.47
CA MET A 128 23.38 -17.53 29.08
C MET A 128 24.72 -17.08 28.53
N GLU A 129 25.24 -15.94 28.97
CA GLU A 129 26.58 -15.47 28.59
C GLU A 129 27.66 -16.33 29.25
N ASP A 130 27.50 -16.62 30.55
CA ASP A 130 28.44 -17.43 31.34
C ASP A 130 28.51 -18.90 30.88
N THR A 131 27.36 -19.48 30.51
CA THR A 131 27.24 -20.87 30.02
C THR A 131 27.44 -21.03 28.52
N LYS A 132 27.84 -19.97 27.80
CA LYS A 132 28.09 -20.05 26.35
C LYS A 132 29.32 -20.90 26.02
N SER A 133 30.31 -20.92 26.92
CA SER A 133 31.60 -21.58 26.73
C SER A 133 31.62 -23.03 27.26
N SER A 134 30.61 -23.42 28.04
CA SER A 134 30.47 -24.78 28.58
C SER A 134 29.86 -25.77 27.59
N CYS A 135 29.16 -25.28 26.55
CA CYS A 135 28.56 -26.14 25.52
C CYS A 135 29.63 -26.95 24.79
N SER A 136 29.91 -28.12 25.32
CA SER A 136 30.86 -29.06 24.75
C SER A 136 30.22 -29.66 23.49
N LEU A 137 30.85 -29.43 22.34
CA LEU A 137 30.43 -30.09 21.12
C LEU A 137 30.89 -31.53 21.20
N PHE A 138 29.97 -32.46 21.41
CA PHE A 138 30.28 -33.88 21.43
C PHE A 138 30.35 -34.46 20.02
N CYS A 139 31.25 -35.42 19.81
CA CYS A 139 31.42 -36.08 18.53
C CYS A 139 30.24 -37.01 18.25
N SER A 140 29.63 -36.86 17.08
CA SER A 140 28.53 -37.72 16.62
C SER A 140 29.00 -38.77 15.60
N SER A 141 30.29 -39.12 15.60
CA SER A 141 30.83 -40.07 14.64
C SER A 141 30.32 -41.50 14.91
N ALA A 142 29.89 -42.18 13.84
CA ALA A 142 29.50 -43.60 13.90
C ALA A 142 30.68 -44.54 14.25
N SER A 143 31.92 -44.04 14.28
CA SER A 143 33.09 -44.81 14.69
C SER A 143 33.17 -45.08 16.20
N HIS A 144 32.43 -44.32 17.01
CA HIS A 144 32.35 -44.51 18.47
C HIS A 144 30.98 -44.09 19.01
N PRO A 145 29.91 -44.79 18.60
CA PRO A 145 28.56 -44.48 19.04
C PRO A 145 28.44 -44.78 20.54
N GLY A 146 28.19 -43.75 21.35
CA GLY A 146 28.03 -43.88 22.80
C GLY A 146 29.18 -43.34 23.64
N GLU A 147 30.32 -42.98 23.04
CA GLU A 147 31.39 -42.30 23.76
C GLU A 147 31.23 -40.77 23.66
N SER A 148 31.02 -40.12 24.79
CA SER A 148 30.89 -38.65 24.87
C SER A 148 32.26 -37.97 24.74
N ARG A 149 32.79 -37.89 23.50
CA ARG A 149 34.08 -37.27 23.22
C ARG A 149 33.93 -35.82 22.78
N VAL A 150 34.65 -34.90 23.42
CA VAL A 150 34.59 -33.47 23.09
C VAL A 150 35.38 -33.16 21.82
N CYS A 151 34.76 -32.39 20.92
CA CYS A 151 35.38 -31.87 19.71
C CYS A 151 36.23 -30.63 20.01
N SER A 152 37.51 -30.69 19.67
CA SER A 152 38.49 -29.60 19.83
C SER A 152 39.18 -29.22 18.52
N ILE A 153 38.97 -30.00 17.46
CA ILE A 153 39.64 -29.86 16.16
C ILE A 153 38.59 -29.51 15.10
N TYR A 154 38.97 -28.73 14.09
CA TYR A 154 38.12 -28.38 12.95
C TYR A 154 38.75 -28.85 11.64
N CYS A 155 37.94 -29.46 10.78
CA CYS A 155 38.31 -29.85 9.42
C CYS A 155 37.80 -28.80 8.42
N PRO A 156 38.67 -28.02 7.76
CA PRO A 156 38.25 -27.03 6.77
C PRO A 156 37.65 -27.63 5.51
N ARG A 157 38.01 -28.87 5.14
CA ARG A 157 37.51 -29.53 3.93
C ARG A 157 36.07 -30.03 4.08
N CYS A 158 35.74 -30.56 5.26
CA CYS A 158 34.39 -31.07 5.58
C CYS A 158 33.52 -30.04 6.32
N GLU A 159 34.08 -28.88 6.66
CA GLU A 159 33.46 -27.80 7.42
C GLU A 159 32.83 -28.20 8.76
N ARG A 160 33.42 -29.19 9.46
CA ARG A 160 32.88 -29.76 10.71
C ARG A 160 33.92 -29.87 11.82
N ALA A 161 33.42 -29.87 13.05
CA ALA A 161 34.22 -30.14 14.25
C ALA A 161 34.47 -31.64 14.44
N LEU A 162 35.65 -32.01 14.95
CA LEU A 162 36.12 -33.37 15.17
C LEU A 162 36.70 -33.50 16.59
N CYS A 163 36.56 -34.69 17.19
CA CYS A 163 37.33 -35.09 18.37
C CYS A 163 38.75 -35.54 17.95
N CYS A 164 39.69 -35.59 18.91
CA CYS A 164 41.07 -35.98 18.64
C CYS A 164 41.19 -37.34 17.91
N PRO A 165 40.50 -38.43 18.34
CA PRO A 165 40.56 -39.71 17.63
C PRO A 165 40.09 -39.62 16.18
N CYS A 166 38.99 -38.94 15.89
CA CYS A 166 38.51 -38.78 14.51
C CYS A 166 39.49 -38.01 13.63
N ALA A 167 40.15 -36.98 14.16
CA ALA A 167 41.14 -36.22 13.40
C ALA A 167 42.39 -37.07 13.12
N LEU A 168 42.86 -37.85 14.10
CA LEU A 168 44.03 -38.72 13.95
C LEU A 168 43.81 -39.84 12.93
N LEU A 169 42.60 -40.42 12.88
CA LEU A 169 42.25 -41.47 11.93
C LEU A 169 42.04 -40.94 10.50
N ASP A 170 41.87 -39.63 10.32
CA ASP A 170 41.52 -39.00 9.03
C ASP A 170 42.70 -38.18 8.47
N THR A 171 43.82 -38.83 8.21
CA THR A 171 45.05 -38.17 7.73
C THR A 171 44.89 -37.47 6.36
N ARG A 172 43.90 -37.86 5.57
CA ARG A 172 43.63 -37.32 4.22
C ARG A 172 43.09 -35.89 4.23
N HIS A 173 42.47 -35.46 5.33
CA HIS A 173 41.86 -34.14 5.45
C HIS A 173 42.75 -33.09 6.13
N ALA A 174 44.00 -33.45 6.47
CA ALA A 174 44.98 -32.51 6.96
C ALA A 174 45.29 -31.37 5.94
N PRO A 175 45.72 -30.18 6.41
CA PRO A 175 45.92 -29.81 7.81
C PRO A 175 44.60 -29.44 8.53
N PHE A 176 44.48 -29.91 9.77
CA PHE A 176 43.39 -29.52 10.67
C PHE A 176 43.68 -28.21 11.39
N ARG A 177 42.65 -27.60 11.98
CA ARG A 177 42.77 -26.36 12.77
C ARG A 177 42.25 -26.54 14.18
N ASP A 178 42.76 -25.74 15.11
CA ASP A 178 42.15 -25.58 16.43
C ASP A 178 40.74 -24.99 16.29
N LEU A 179 39.74 -25.67 16.88
CA LEU A 179 38.34 -25.29 16.76
C LEU A 179 38.05 -23.93 17.39
N ARG A 180 38.75 -23.54 18.46
CA ARG A 180 38.55 -22.25 19.14
C ARG A 180 39.07 -21.11 18.27
N VAL A 181 40.24 -21.28 17.65
CA VAL A 181 40.84 -20.30 16.73
C VAL A 181 39.95 -20.13 15.49
N GLU A 182 39.54 -21.22 14.84
CA GLU A 182 38.67 -21.14 13.67
C GLU A 182 37.30 -20.55 14.03
N SER A 183 36.74 -20.89 15.19
CA SER A 183 35.49 -20.29 15.68
C SER A 183 35.61 -18.77 15.85
N ARG A 184 36.74 -18.25 16.33
CA ARG A 184 36.98 -16.80 16.44
C ARG A 184 37.04 -16.14 15.07
N ARG A 185 37.74 -16.77 14.11
CA ARG A 185 37.84 -16.32 12.72
C ARG A 185 36.47 -16.27 12.04
N ARG A 186 35.71 -17.37 12.04
CA ARG A 186 34.36 -17.43 11.44
C ARG A 186 33.37 -16.47 12.08
N ARG A 187 33.50 -16.21 13.40
CA ARG A 187 32.72 -15.15 14.06
C ARG A 187 33.09 -13.75 13.56
N ALA A 188 34.35 -13.49 13.22
CA ALA A 188 34.77 -12.22 12.64
C ALA A 188 34.22 -12.04 11.22
N GLU A 189 34.32 -13.07 10.39
CA GLU A 189 33.75 -13.12 9.04
C GLU A 189 32.23 -12.81 9.06
N LEU A 190 31.47 -13.48 9.92
CA LEU A 190 30.03 -13.23 10.09
C LEU A 190 29.73 -11.79 10.59
N ARG A 191 30.63 -11.17 11.37
CA ARG A 191 30.46 -9.78 11.80
C ARG A 191 30.63 -8.81 10.64
N GLU A 192 31.59 -9.04 9.74
CA GLU A 192 31.78 -8.20 8.55
C GLU A 192 30.61 -8.35 7.59
N LEU A 193 30.20 -9.59 7.25
CA LEU A 193 29.03 -9.82 6.40
C LEU A 193 27.77 -9.15 6.97
N ARG A 194 27.59 -9.17 8.29
CA ARG A 194 26.48 -8.46 8.94
C ARG A 194 26.57 -6.94 8.77
N ARG A 195 27.77 -6.35 8.79
CA ARG A 195 27.95 -4.92 8.53
C ARG A 195 27.64 -4.57 7.08
N ASP A 196 28.08 -5.40 6.14
CA ASP A 196 27.75 -5.25 4.72
C ASP A 196 26.25 -5.30 4.47
N LEU A 197 25.56 -6.30 5.01
CA LEU A 197 24.10 -6.42 4.90
C LEU A 197 23.38 -5.21 5.53
N ARG A 198 23.90 -4.64 6.62
CA ARG A 198 23.33 -3.42 7.21
C ARG A 198 23.47 -2.21 6.29
N ARG A 199 24.63 -2.04 5.64
CA ARG A 199 24.84 -1.00 4.64
C ARG A 199 23.90 -1.19 3.46
N HIS A 200 23.81 -2.41 2.94
CA HIS A 200 22.96 -2.75 1.82
C HIS A 200 21.47 -2.52 2.12
N ARG A 201 21.02 -2.87 3.33
CA ARG A 201 19.67 -2.56 3.81
C ARG A 201 19.40 -1.06 3.83
N GLY A 202 20.39 -0.25 4.24
CA GLY A 202 20.30 1.21 4.20
C GLY A 202 20.13 1.75 2.78
N THR A 203 20.93 1.26 1.82
CA THR A 203 20.82 1.68 0.41
C THR A 203 19.48 1.29 -0.20
N PHE A 204 18.97 0.08 0.10
CA PHE A 204 17.64 -0.35 -0.34
C PHE A 204 16.52 0.48 0.29
N GLY A 205 16.63 0.79 1.58
CA GLY A 205 15.68 1.66 2.27
C GLY A 205 15.59 3.04 1.62
N ALA A 206 16.74 3.67 1.33
CA ALA A 206 16.77 4.96 0.65
C ALA A 206 16.18 4.91 -0.77
N ALA A 207 16.44 3.83 -1.51
CA ALA A 207 15.85 3.63 -2.83
C ALA A 207 14.32 3.49 -2.77
N LEU A 208 13.79 2.75 -1.80
CA LEU A 208 12.34 2.62 -1.59
C LEU A 208 11.68 3.96 -1.25
N GLU A 209 12.28 4.75 -0.37
CA GLU A 209 11.76 6.09 -0.04
C GLU A 209 11.77 7.02 -1.25
N ARG A 210 12.83 6.97 -2.07
CA ARG A 210 12.87 7.74 -3.33
C ARG A 210 11.73 7.33 -4.27
N LEU A 211 11.52 6.03 -4.47
CA LEU A 211 10.44 5.52 -5.33
C LEU A 211 9.05 5.93 -4.82
N ARG A 212 8.82 5.86 -3.50
CA ARG A 212 7.58 6.34 -2.87
C ARG A 212 7.38 7.84 -3.11
N GLY A 213 8.43 8.64 -2.94
CA GLY A 213 8.40 10.08 -3.21
C GLY A 213 8.10 10.40 -4.68
N GLU A 214 8.72 9.70 -5.62
CA GLU A 214 8.43 9.85 -7.05
C GLU A 214 6.99 9.48 -7.41
N ALA A 215 6.46 8.39 -6.85
CA ALA A 215 5.06 8.00 -7.04
C ALA A 215 4.10 9.08 -6.54
N ALA A 216 4.33 9.63 -5.34
CA ALA A 216 3.52 10.70 -4.78
C ALA A 216 3.59 12.00 -5.62
N ARG A 217 4.78 12.37 -6.10
CA ARG A 217 4.95 13.54 -6.99
C ARG A 217 4.20 13.39 -8.31
N ARG A 218 4.26 12.20 -8.92
CA ARG A 218 3.51 11.89 -10.14
C ARG A 218 2.01 12.02 -9.91
N GLU A 219 1.51 11.52 -8.78
CA GLU A 219 0.09 11.65 -8.43
C GLU A 219 -0.33 13.11 -8.26
N GLN A 220 0.47 13.91 -7.54
CA GLN A 220 0.20 15.33 -7.38
C GLN A 220 0.21 16.08 -8.72
N GLN A 221 1.17 15.78 -9.60
CA GLN A 221 1.22 16.38 -10.93
C GLN A 221 -0.01 16.01 -11.77
N ARG A 222 -0.44 14.75 -11.70
CA ARG A 222 -1.66 14.28 -12.36
C ARG A 222 -2.89 15.05 -11.88
N GLN A 223 -3.01 15.26 -10.58
CA GLN A 223 -4.12 16.01 -9.99
C GLN A 223 -4.12 17.48 -10.44
N ARG A 224 -2.95 18.14 -10.39
CA ARG A 224 -2.81 19.53 -10.88
C ARG A 224 -3.16 19.68 -12.35
N LEU A 225 -2.78 18.71 -13.18
CA LEU A 225 -3.14 18.72 -14.60
C LEU A 225 -4.66 18.56 -14.81
N ARG A 226 -5.31 17.68 -14.05
CA ARG A 226 -6.78 17.56 -14.07
C ARG A 226 -7.47 18.86 -13.70
N GLU A 227 -7.04 19.50 -12.62
CA GLU A 227 -7.59 20.79 -12.18
C GLU A 227 -7.39 21.87 -13.25
N ARG A 228 -6.22 21.92 -13.89
CA ARG A 228 -5.96 22.86 -15.00
C ARG A 228 -6.86 22.62 -16.21
N VAL A 229 -7.11 21.36 -16.56
CA VAL A 229 -8.02 21.00 -17.66
C VAL A 229 -9.45 21.43 -17.33
N LEU A 230 -9.93 21.09 -16.13
CA LEU A 230 -11.27 21.49 -15.67
C LEU A 230 -11.44 23.01 -15.67
N ALA A 231 -10.51 23.74 -15.05
CA ALA A 231 -10.55 25.21 -15.01
C ALA A 231 -10.48 25.83 -16.42
N SER A 232 -9.78 25.18 -17.37
CA SER A 232 -9.78 25.65 -18.76
C SER A 232 -11.09 25.40 -19.48
N ALA A 233 -11.73 24.25 -19.21
CA ALA A 233 -13.05 23.95 -19.76
C ALA A 233 -14.10 24.93 -19.22
N GLU A 234 -14.09 25.21 -17.92
CA GLU A 234 -14.98 26.20 -17.28
C GLU A 234 -14.81 27.60 -17.88
N ARG A 235 -13.56 28.07 -18.07
CA ARG A 235 -13.30 29.37 -18.72
C ARG A 235 -13.85 29.43 -20.15
N LEU A 236 -13.65 28.37 -20.94
CA LEU A 236 -14.18 28.32 -22.31
C LEU A 236 -15.71 28.33 -22.32
N GLN A 237 -16.35 27.57 -21.42
CA GLN A 237 -17.80 27.58 -21.26
C GLN A 237 -18.32 28.96 -20.88
N GLU A 238 -17.64 29.69 -19.99
CA GLU A 238 -18.01 31.04 -19.59
C GLU A 238 -17.93 32.04 -20.75
N VAL A 239 -16.85 32.00 -21.54
CA VAL A 239 -16.71 32.84 -22.74
C VAL A 239 -17.83 32.55 -23.73
N VAL A 240 -18.06 31.28 -24.06
CA VAL A 240 -19.13 30.90 -24.99
C VAL A 240 -20.50 31.34 -24.49
N ARG A 241 -20.77 31.20 -23.19
CA ARG A 241 -22.04 31.64 -22.58
C ARG A 241 -22.21 33.15 -22.65
N ARG A 242 -21.19 33.93 -22.31
CA ARG A 242 -21.24 35.40 -22.37
C ARG A 242 -21.52 35.88 -23.79
N GLU A 243 -20.79 35.36 -24.78
CA GLU A 243 -21.00 35.73 -26.18
C GLU A 243 -22.42 35.32 -26.65
N ALA A 244 -22.94 34.18 -26.21
CA ALA A 244 -24.32 33.79 -26.53
C ALA A 244 -25.38 34.71 -25.89
N GLU A 245 -25.14 35.19 -24.66
CA GLU A 245 -26.00 36.15 -23.97
C GLU A 245 -26.00 37.52 -24.65
N GLU A 246 -24.83 38.08 -24.98
CA GLU A 246 -24.70 39.34 -25.72
C GLU A 246 -25.43 39.28 -27.09
N LEU A 247 -25.34 38.15 -27.79
CA LEU A 247 -26.06 37.93 -29.04
C LEU A 247 -27.57 37.86 -28.88
N ARG A 248 -28.05 37.27 -27.78
CA ARG A 248 -29.48 37.27 -27.46
C ARG A 248 -29.98 38.68 -27.18
N GLU A 249 -29.23 39.46 -26.41
CA GLU A 249 -29.59 40.86 -26.12
C GLU A 249 -29.67 41.68 -27.42
N LEU A 250 -28.69 41.58 -28.32
CA LEU A 250 -28.73 42.26 -29.63
C LEU A 250 -29.94 41.86 -30.48
N LEU A 251 -30.41 40.61 -30.39
CA LEU A 251 -31.63 40.17 -31.08
C LEU A 251 -32.91 40.70 -30.42
N GLU A 252 -32.92 40.82 -29.10
CA GLU A 252 -34.06 41.30 -28.31
C GLU A 252 -34.19 42.84 -28.36
N GLU A 253 -33.06 43.57 -28.42
CA GLU A 253 -32.96 45.03 -28.61
C GLU A 253 -33.34 45.50 -30.03
N ARG A 254 -33.76 44.59 -30.91
CA ARG A 254 -34.24 44.93 -32.26
C ARG A 254 -35.18 46.14 -32.20
N PRO A 255 -35.02 47.15 -33.07
CA PRO A 255 -35.72 48.40 -32.93
C PRO A 255 -37.23 48.15 -32.87
N GLU A 256 -37.87 48.60 -31.79
CA GLU A 256 -39.32 48.80 -31.69
C GLU A 256 -39.90 49.42 -32.97
N ARG A 257 -39.10 50.16 -33.76
CA ARG A 257 -39.42 50.66 -35.10
C ARG A 257 -39.88 49.61 -36.12
N ASP A 258 -39.24 48.44 -36.22
CA ASP A 258 -39.66 47.41 -37.21
C ASP A 258 -40.96 46.73 -36.77
N ARG A 259 -41.12 46.50 -35.45
CA ARG A 259 -42.38 46.00 -34.87
C ARG A 259 -43.51 47.03 -34.99
N SER A 260 -43.19 48.31 -34.76
CA SER A 260 -44.13 49.43 -34.90
C SER A 260 -44.52 49.66 -36.35
N GLY A 261 -43.59 49.54 -37.30
CA GLY A 261 -43.87 49.65 -38.73
C GLY A 261 -44.84 48.57 -39.23
N LEU A 262 -44.61 47.30 -38.85
CA LEU A 262 -45.55 46.23 -39.16
C LEU A 262 -46.91 46.43 -38.48
N ALA A 263 -46.91 46.91 -37.23
CA ALA A 263 -48.14 47.21 -36.51
C ALA A 263 -48.93 48.38 -37.14
N GLU A 264 -48.26 49.40 -37.67
CA GLU A 264 -48.86 50.50 -38.42
C GLU A 264 -49.44 50.03 -39.74
N GLU A 265 -48.70 49.21 -40.50
CA GLU A 265 -49.20 48.62 -41.75
C GLU A 265 -50.43 47.73 -41.50
N LEU A 266 -50.41 46.92 -40.43
CA LEU A 266 -51.54 46.09 -40.03
C LEU A 266 -52.77 46.95 -39.69
N ARG A 267 -52.60 47.98 -38.85
CA ARG A 267 -53.69 48.92 -38.51
C ARG A 267 -54.26 49.61 -39.75
N GLY A 268 -53.39 50.00 -40.69
CA GLY A 268 -53.78 50.59 -41.97
C GLY A 268 -54.59 49.61 -42.84
N ALA A 269 -54.16 48.35 -42.91
CA ALA A 269 -54.84 47.29 -43.65
C ALA A 269 -56.23 46.98 -43.08
N GLU A 270 -56.33 46.84 -41.75
CA GLU A 270 -57.59 46.60 -41.03
C GLU A 270 -58.57 47.75 -41.24
N GLY A 271 -58.11 49.00 -41.12
CA GLY A 271 -58.93 50.18 -41.38
C GLY A 271 -59.42 50.25 -42.84
N ALA A 272 -58.60 49.86 -43.80
CA ALA A 272 -59.00 49.78 -45.21
C ALA A 272 -60.08 48.72 -45.44
N LEU A 273 -59.94 47.54 -44.81
CA LEU A 273 -60.93 46.46 -44.89
C LEU A 273 -62.28 46.89 -44.32
N GLN A 274 -62.30 47.47 -43.11
CA GLN A 274 -63.53 47.97 -42.49
C GLN A 274 -64.27 48.99 -43.37
N ARG A 275 -63.53 49.87 -44.05
CA ARG A 275 -64.11 50.84 -44.99
C ARG A 275 -64.69 50.19 -46.23
N LEU A 276 -64.03 49.18 -46.79
CA LEU A 276 -64.53 48.41 -47.93
C LEU A 276 -65.84 47.70 -47.56
N GLU A 277 -65.88 47.00 -46.42
CA GLU A 277 -67.08 46.32 -45.95
C GLU A 277 -68.23 47.28 -45.65
N ALA A 278 -67.95 48.43 -45.02
CA ALA A 278 -68.96 49.44 -44.75
C ALA A 278 -69.56 50.02 -46.04
N ALA A 279 -68.73 50.25 -47.06
CA ALA A 279 -69.16 50.74 -48.34
C ALA A 279 -70.00 49.70 -49.11
N GLU A 280 -69.62 48.42 -49.06
CA GLU A 280 -70.40 47.32 -49.62
C GLU A 280 -71.78 47.22 -48.95
N ARG A 281 -71.82 47.20 -47.61
CA ARG A 281 -73.08 47.17 -46.84
C ARG A 281 -73.97 48.37 -47.13
N LEU A 282 -73.41 49.57 -47.28
CA LEU A 282 -74.18 50.77 -47.59
C LEU A 282 -74.73 50.74 -49.02
N ALA A 283 -73.90 50.38 -50.00
CA ALA A 283 -74.30 50.27 -51.40
C ALA A 283 -75.42 49.24 -51.59
N TRP A 284 -75.31 48.09 -50.92
CA TRP A 284 -76.35 47.06 -50.92
C TRP A 284 -77.65 47.55 -50.27
N ARG A 285 -77.59 48.19 -49.10
CA ARG A 285 -78.79 48.72 -48.41
C ARG A 285 -79.49 49.80 -49.23
N LEU A 286 -78.73 50.74 -49.78
CA LEU A 286 -79.28 51.82 -50.61
C LEU A 286 -79.95 51.26 -51.86
N GLY A 287 -79.37 50.23 -52.50
CA GLY A 287 -79.96 49.60 -53.68
C GLY A 287 -81.19 48.74 -53.39
N ARG A 288 -81.30 48.15 -52.18
CA ARG A 288 -82.44 47.27 -51.82
C ARG A 288 -83.61 48.01 -51.20
N TYR A 289 -83.34 49.05 -50.41
CA TYR A 289 -84.34 49.70 -49.55
C TYR A 289 -84.47 51.21 -49.79
N GLY A 290 -83.58 51.84 -50.56
CA GLY A 290 -83.67 53.27 -50.86
C GLY A 290 -84.82 53.56 -51.85
N GLY A 291 -85.61 54.60 -51.56
CA GLY A 291 -86.55 55.16 -52.52
C GLY A 291 -85.85 55.94 -53.62
N GLU A 292 -86.60 56.39 -54.63
CA GLU A 292 -86.02 57.12 -55.77
C GLU A 292 -85.31 58.41 -55.34
N GLN A 293 -85.89 59.17 -54.40
CA GLN A 293 -85.30 60.41 -53.90
C GLN A 293 -84.02 60.16 -53.09
N GLU A 294 -84.04 59.25 -52.10
CA GLU A 294 -82.85 58.94 -51.30
C GLU A 294 -81.72 58.36 -52.16
N LEU A 295 -82.08 57.53 -53.15
CA LEU A 295 -81.10 57.00 -54.10
C LEU A 295 -80.48 58.13 -54.91
N MET A 296 -81.27 59.00 -55.52
CA MET A 296 -80.75 60.06 -56.39
C MET A 296 -79.92 61.09 -55.62
N ASP A 297 -80.31 61.44 -54.39
CA ASP A 297 -79.57 62.37 -53.53
C ASP A 297 -78.24 61.78 -53.04
N MET A 298 -78.22 60.51 -52.64
CA MET A 298 -77.01 59.86 -52.09
C MET A 298 -76.09 59.27 -53.17
N GLN A 299 -76.60 58.97 -54.38
CA GLN A 299 -75.86 58.25 -55.42
C GLN A 299 -74.56 58.93 -55.84
N PRO A 300 -74.49 60.25 -56.08
CA PRO A 300 -73.24 60.89 -56.51
C PRO A 300 -72.13 60.73 -55.46
N PHE A 301 -72.50 60.88 -54.18
CA PHE A 301 -71.58 60.74 -53.05
C PHE A 301 -71.12 59.28 -52.85
N VAL A 302 -72.06 58.34 -52.80
CA VAL A 302 -71.77 56.90 -52.61
C VAL A 302 -70.95 56.36 -53.78
N LYS A 303 -71.30 56.70 -55.03
CA LYS A 303 -70.52 56.30 -56.21
C LYS A 303 -69.09 56.84 -56.17
N ALA A 304 -68.91 58.11 -55.80
CA ALA A 304 -67.58 58.70 -55.65
C ALA A 304 -66.75 58.04 -54.52
N ALA A 305 -67.39 57.66 -53.41
CA ALA A 305 -66.73 56.92 -52.33
C ALA A 305 -66.29 55.52 -52.77
N LEU A 306 -67.17 54.77 -53.45
CA LEU A 306 -66.86 53.43 -53.98
C LEU A 306 -65.73 53.45 -55.00
N LEU A 307 -65.73 54.42 -55.93
CA LEU A 307 -64.67 54.58 -56.92
C LEU A 307 -63.31 54.92 -56.29
N ARG A 308 -63.30 55.65 -55.17
CA ARG A 308 -62.06 55.91 -54.39
C ARG A 308 -61.55 54.63 -53.72
N LEU A 309 -62.44 53.85 -53.11
CA LEU A 309 -62.08 52.59 -52.46
C LEU A 309 -61.59 51.53 -53.46
N ARG A 310 -62.16 51.48 -54.67
CA ARG A 310 -61.71 50.58 -55.75
C ARG A 310 -60.26 50.79 -56.19
N ARG A 311 -59.67 51.96 -55.90
CA ARG A 311 -58.27 52.27 -56.23
C ARG A 311 -57.28 51.81 -55.16
N LEU A 312 -57.76 51.40 -53.98
CA LEU A 312 -56.90 50.86 -52.92
C LEU A 312 -56.25 49.55 -53.39
N ARG A 313 -55.00 49.34 -52.97
CA ARG A 313 -54.27 48.09 -53.20
C ARG A 313 -53.97 47.42 -51.85
N PRO A 314 -54.00 46.08 -51.77
CA PRO A 314 -53.57 45.38 -50.57
C PRO A 314 -52.12 45.73 -50.25
N PRO A 315 -51.77 45.98 -48.97
CA PRO A 315 -50.38 46.12 -48.58
C PRO A 315 -49.63 44.79 -48.81
N ARG A 316 -48.34 44.88 -49.08
CA ARG A 316 -47.47 43.71 -49.21
C ARG A 316 -46.78 43.47 -47.89
N ALA A 317 -46.72 42.21 -47.46
CA ALA A 317 -45.93 41.85 -46.29
C ALA A 317 -44.46 42.25 -46.51
N PRO A 318 -43.80 42.88 -45.54
CA PRO A 318 -42.37 43.15 -45.64
C PRO A 318 -41.60 41.82 -45.70
N GLU A 319 -40.58 41.77 -46.56
CA GLU A 319 -39.69 40.61 -46.68
C GLU A 319 -38.86 40.45 -45.40
N LEU A 320 -38.87 39.25 -44.80
CA LEU A 320 -37.95 38.89 -43.73
C LEU A 320 -36.54 38.77 -44.30
N ARG A 321 -35.73 39.83 -44.14
CA ARG A 321 -34.30 39.78 -44.43
C ARG A 321 -33.53 39.39 -43.17
N GLU A 322 -32.64 38.41 -43.34
CA GLU A 322 -31.66 38.09 -42.30
C GLU A 322 -30.72 39.30 -42.15
N PRO A 323 -30.56 39.89 -40.95
CA PRO A 323 -29.72 41.06 -40.77
C PRO A 323 -28.26 40.75 -41.11
N ALA A 324 -27.57 41.71 -41.74
CA ALA A 324 -26.14 41.60 -42.03
C ALA A 324 -25.31 41.35 -40.75
N ASP A 325 -25.76 41.92 -39.63
CA ASP A 325 -25.12 41.76 -38.31
C ASP A 325 -25.19 40.31 -37.79
N PHE A 326 -26.22 39.55 -38.19
CA PHE A 326 -26.37 38.14 -37.80
C PHE A 326 -25.36 37.24 -38.51
N ALA A 327 -25.03 37.54 -39.77
CA ALA A 327 -23.96 36.86 -40.49
C ALA A 327 -22.59 37.15 -39.88
N LEU A 328 -22.36 38.41 -39.47
CA LEU A 328 -21.12 38.83 -38.80
C LEU A 328 -20.97 38.16 -37.42
N CYS A 329 -22.06 38.04 -36.67
CA CYS A 329 -22.09 37.33 -35.39
C CYS A 329 -21.86 35.83 -35.52
N ARG A 330 -22.50 35.18 -36.51
CA ARG A 330 -22.28 33.77 -36.82
C ARG A 330 -20.83 33.48 -37.21
N ALA A 331 -20.16 34.44 -37.86
CA ALA A 331 -18.74 34.35 -38.18
C ALA A 331 -17.84 34.46 -36.93
N ARG A 332 -18.16 35.37 -35.99
CA ARG A 332 -17.42 35.51 -34.72
C ARG A 332 -17.52 34.26 -33.85
N LEU A 333 -18.71 33.67 -33.71
CA LEU A 333 -18.91 32.41 -32.98
C LEU A 333 -18.16 31.22 -33.58
N ARG A 334 -17.98 31.19 -34.91
CA ARG A 334 -17.22 30.13 -35.60
C ARG A 334 -15.70 30.31 -35.51
N ALA A 335 -15.23 31.49 -35.11
CA ALA A 335 -13.81 31.82 -34.99
C ALA A 335 -13.25 31.61 -33.57
N LEU A 336 -14.12 31.41 -32.58
CA LEU A 336 -13.79 30.94 -31.23
C LEU A 336 -13.65 29.41 -31.23
#